data_AF-A0A535TKZ7-F1
#
_entry.id   AF-A0A535TKZ7-F1
#
_cell.length_a   1.000
_cell.length_b   1.000
_cell.length_c   1.000
_cell.angle_alpha   90.00
_cell.angle_beta   90.00
_cell.angle_gamma   90.00
#
_symmetry.space_group_name_H-M   'P 1'
#
loop_
_entity.id
_entity.type
_entity.pdbx_description
1 polymer ?
#
loop_
_entity_poly.entity_id
_entity_poly.type
_entity_poly.pdbx_seq_one_letter_code
_entity_poly.pdbx_strand_id
1 'polypeptide(L)'
;MRRKQSVNLWHIIEDNFDPKKMNGQGSVYTIGNGYFATRGTFEENYFGAKAGTLLYGVFDDIDIGKEELANAPDWLPIKLFVNGERFHMTRV
;
A
#
# COMPACT_ATOMS: atom_id res chain seq x y z
N MET A 1 -10.80 -33.52 17.21
CA MET A 1 -10.40 -32.49 18.20
C MET A 1 -10.12 -31.19 17.42
N ARG A 2 -11.00 -30.18 17.47
CA ARG A 2 -10.81 -28.90 16.75
C ARG A 2 -9.98 -27.96 17.64
N ARG A 3 -8.82 -27.51 17.15
CA ARG A 3 -8.00 -26.49 17.82
C ARG A 3 -8.80 -25.18 17.80
N LYS A 4 -9.18 -24.64 18.95
CA LYS A 4 -9.71 -23.26 19.04
C LYS A 4 -8.56 -22.34 18.67
N GLN A 5 -8.64 -21.73 17.49
CA GLN A 5 -7.68 -20.70 17.09
C GLN A 5 -8.02 -19.45 17.92
N SER A 6 -7.14 -19.09 18.86
CA SER A 6 -7.25 -17.83 19.59
C SER A 6 -7.02 -16.69 18.61
N VAL A 7 -8.01 -15.82 18.43
CA VAL A 7 -7.88 -14.61 17.61
C VAL A 7 -6.92 -13.66 18.31
N ASN A 8 -5.85 -13.24 17.62
CA ASN A 8 -4.96 -12.19 18.11
C ASN A 8 -5.62 -10.83 17.86
N LEU A 9 -6.03 -10.16 18.94
CA LEU A 9 -6.72 -8.86 18.87
C LEU A 9 -5.80 -7.70 18.44
N TRP A 10 -4.49 -7.94 18.34
CA TRP A 10 -3.51 -6.94 17.91
C TRP A 10 -3.20 -6.98 16.41
N HIS A 11 -3.78 -7.93 15.67
CA HIS A 11 -3.50 -8.07 14.24
C HIS A 11 -4.74 -7.75 13.41
N ILE A 12 -4.53 -6.99 12.35
CA ILE A 12 -5.47 -6.86 11.23
C ILE A 12 -4.98 -7.82 10.15
N ILE A 13 -5.86 -8.70 9.67
CA ILE A 13 -5.52 -9.77 8.73
C ILE A 13 -6.54 -9.76 7.59
N GLU A 14 -6.04 -9.88 6.35
CA GLU A 14 -6.84 -10.11 5.14
C GLU A 14 -6.41 -11.43 4.51
N ASP A 15 -7.27 -12.44 4.59
CA ASP A 15 -6.96 -13.80 4.10
C ASP A 15 -7.24 -13.97 2.59
N ASN A 16 -7.98 -13.04 1.98
CA ASN A 16 -8.39 -13.13 0.58
C ASN A 16 -8.19 -11.80 -0.13
N PHE A 17 -7.60 -11.86 -1.32
CA PHE A 17 -7.41 -10.69 -2.15
C PHE A 17 -8.69 -10.36 -2.94
N ASP A 18 -9.15 -9.11 -2.83
CA ASP A 18 -10.21 -8.54 -3.67
C ASP A 18 -9.70 -7.23 -4.32
N PRO A 19 -9.48 -7.20 -5.64
CA PRO A 19 -8.94 -6.02 -6.32
C PRO A 19 -9.84 -4.78 -6.17
N LYS A 20 -11.13 -4.95 -5.88
CA LYS A 20 -12.07 -3.83 -5.67
C LYS A 20 -11.85 -3.12 -4.33
N LYS A 21 -11.27 -3.79 -3.33
CA LYS A 21 -11.04 -3.23 -1.98
C LYS A 21 -9.66 -2.59 -1.82
N MET A 22 -8.78 -2.80 -2.78
CA MET A 22 -7.36 -2.48 -2.71
C MET A 22 -7.06 -1.01 -2.36
N ASN A 23 -7.87 -0.06 -2.83
CA ASN A 23 -7.70 1.35 -2.47
C ASN A 23 -8.00 1.61 -0.97
N GLY A 24 -9.07 1.01 -0.46
CA GLY A 24 -9.41 1.09 0.97
C GLY A 24 -8.37 0.38 1.84
N GLN A 25 -7.95 -0.82 1.42
CA GLN A 25 -6.94 -1.60 2.13
C GLN A 25 -5.58 -0.90 2.17
N GLY A 26 -5.20 -0.21 1.09
CA GLY A 26 -3.98 0.61 1.08
C GLY A 26 -3.98 1.69 2.18
N SER A 27 -5.15 2.19 2.59
CA SER A 27 -5.27 3.09 3.75
C SER A 27 -5.17 2.32 5.07
N VAL A 28 -5.91 1.22 5.22
CA VAL A 28 -5.95 0.40 6.46
C VAL A 28 -4.56 -0.13 6.83
N TYR A 29 -3.79 -0.58 5.85
CA TYR A 29 -2.46 -1.16 6.04
C TYR A 29 -1.30 -0.15 5.88
N THR A 30 -1.59 1.15 5.98
CA THR A 30 -0.55 2.19 5.98
C THR A 30 0.37 2.03 7.20
N ILE A 31 1.67 2.11 6.99
CA ILE A 31 2.67 2.16 8.06
C ILE A 31 3.31 3.54 8.12
N GLY A 32 3.64 4.01 9.33
CA GLY A 32 4.28 5.30 9.51
C GLY A 32 4.84 5.50 10.92
N ASN A 33 5.66 6.53 11.07
CA ASN A 33 6.40 6.82 12.31
C ASN A 33 6.21 8.26 12.82
N GLY A 34 5.24 8.98 12.28
CA GLY A 34 5.00 10.40 12.58
C GLY A 34 5.82 11.38 11.73
N TYR A 35 6.98 10.97 11.20
CA TYR A 35 7.73 11.77 10.22
C TYR A 35 7.32 11.45 8.79
N PHE A 36 7.14 10.17 8.45
CA PHE A 36 6.59 9.78 7.16
C PHE A 36 5.66 8.57 7.30
N ALA A 37 4.83 8.36 6.28
CA ALA A 37 3.98 7.18 6.16
C ALA A 37 3.93 6.70 4.71
N THR A 38 3.86 5.39 4.51
CA THR A 38 3.70 4.76 3.20
C THR A 38 2.44 3.91 3.21
N ARG A 39 1.58 4.10 2.20
CA ARG A 39 0.35 3.33 2.01
C ARG A 39 0.66 1.84 1.89
N GLY A 40 -0.21 0.99 2.40
CA GLY A 40 -0.10 -0.47 2.33
C GLY A 40 -0.43 -1.03 0.94
N THR A 41 0.21 -0.51 -0.11
CA THR A 41 0.14 -1.05 -1.46
C THR A 41 1.24 -2.07 -1.68
N PHE A 42 0.98 -3.09 -2.50
CA PHE A 42 1.97 -4.11 -2.78
C PHE A 42 3.17 -3.60 -3.59
N GLU A 43 4.34 -4.09 -3.23
CA GLU A 43 5.64 -3.66 -3.72
C GLU A 43 5.90 -4.05 -5.18
N GLU A 44 5.22 -5.07 -5.74
CA GLU A 44 5.40 -5.43 -7.16
C GLU A 44 4.96 -4.34 -8.16
N ASN A 45 4.29 -3.30 -7.62
CA ASN A 45 3.83 -2.11 -8.32
C ASN A 45 3.04 -2.49 -9.58
N TYR A 46 1.87 -3.08 -9.36
CA TYR A 46 0.97 -3.46 -10.44
C TYR A 46 0.30 -2.22 -11.07
N PHE A 47 -0.18 -2.42 -12.29
CA PHE A 47 -0.84 -1.35 -13.04
C PHE A 47 -2.13 -0.88 -12.35
N GLY A 48 -2.18 0.38 -11.94
CA GLY A 48 -3.32 0.97 -11.24
C GLY A 48 -3.16 1.06 -9.72
N ALA A 49 -2.02 0.65 -9.16
CA ALA A 49 -1.71 0.86 -7.76
C ALA A 49 -1.75 2.34 -7.37
N LYS A 50 -2.31 2.61 -6.19
CA LYS A 50 -2.36 3.94 -5.57
C LYS A 50 -1.32 4.01 -4.45
N ALA A 51 -0.07 3.76 -4.83
CA ALA A 51 1.08 3.88 -3.94
C ALA A 51 1.24 5.35 -3.53
N GLY A 52 1.66 5.57 -2.30
CA GLY A 52 1.90 6.91 -1.82
C GLY A 52 2.72 6.92 -0.54
N THR A 53 3.67 7.83 -0.50
CA THR A 53 4.51 8.12 0.66
C THR A 53 4.44 9.61 0.94
N LEU A 54 4.00 9.99 2.14
CA LEU A 54 3.91 11.37 2.56
C LEU A 54 4.94 11.65 3.66
N LEU A 55 5.62 12.79 3.56
CA LEU A 55 6.60 13.24 4.55
C LEU A 55 6.09 14.50 5.23
N TYR A 56 6.18 14.54 6.55
CA TYR A 56 5.84 15.71 7.34
C TYR A 56 6.66 16.92 6.88
N GLY A 57 5.97 18.02 6.56
CA GLY A 57 6.60 19.27 6.16
C GLY A 57 6.95 19.38 4.67
N VAL A 58 6.66 18.34 3.86
CA VAL A 58 6.90 18.38 2.42
C VAL A 58 5.55 18.58 1.71
N PHE A 59 5.29 19.82 1.32
CA PHE A 59 4.06 20.24 0.64
C PHE A 59 4.34 20.57 -0.82
N ASP A 60 3.32 20.43 -1.66
CA ASP A 60 3.36 20.91 -3.04
C ASP A 60 2.97 22.39 -3.09
N ASP A 61 3.61 23.15 -3.98
CA ASP A 61 3.32 24.56 -4.23
C ASP A 61 2.56 24.68 -5.54
N ILE A 62 1.22 24.61 -5.45
CA ILE A 62 0.32 24.63 -6.61
C ILE A 62 -0.43 25.96 -6.68
N ASP A 63 -0.30 26.64 -7.83
CA ASP A 63 -0.93 27.95 -8.08
C ASP A 63 -2.48 27.90 -8.03
N ILE A 64 -3.07 26.74 -8.32
CA ILE A 64 -4.52 26.54 -8.35
C ILE A 64 -4.86 25.29 -7.53
N GLY A 65 -5.16 25.51 -6.25
CA GLY A 65 -5.56 24.44 -5.34
C GLY A 65 -5.41 24.81 -3.88
N LYS A 66 -5.49 23.80 -3.01
CA LYS A 66 -5.05 23.91 -1.61
C LYS A 66 -3.70 23.25 -1.49
N GLU A 67 -2.79 23.90 -0.79
CA GLU A 67 -1.52 23.31 -0.38
C GLU A 67 -1.79 21.99 0.38
N GLU A 68 -1.15 20.92 -0.07
CA GLU A 68 -1.27 19.58 0.49
C GLU A 68 0.09 18.88 0.51
N LEU A 69 0.20 17.79 1.30
CA LEU A 69 1.44 17.03 1.37
C LEU A 69 1.76 16.44 0.00
N ALA A 70 2.98 16.70 -0.48
CA ALA A 70 3.44 16.16 -1.74
C ALA A 70 3.69 14.64 -1.59
N ASN A 71 3.23 13.88 -2.57
CA ASN A 71 3.56 12.47 -2.67
C ASN A 71 5.03 12.32 -3.07
N ALA A 72 5.83 11.68 -2.21
CA ALA A 72 7.22 11.39 -2.52
C ALA A 72 7.36 10.29 -3.58
N PRO A 73 8.53 10.22 -4.25
CA PRO A 73 8.87 9.09 -5.10
C PRO A 73 8.70 7.76 -4.37
N ASP A 74 8.04 6.81 -5.02
CA ASP A 74 7.84 5.48 -4.48
C ASP A 74 9.19 4.75 -4.33
N TRP A 75 9.51 4.35 -3.10
CA TRP A 75 10.81 3.81 -2.69
C TRP A 75 10.81 2.29 -2.47
N LEU A 76 9.63 1.67 -2.50
CA LEU A 76 9.42 0.23 -2.33
C LEU A 76 9.35 -0.63 -3.61
N PRO A 77 9.31 -0.13 -4.86
CA PRO A 77 9.03 -0.99 -6.01
C PRO A 77 10.01 -2.15 -6.18
N ILE A 78 9.45 -3.36 -6.25
CA ILE A 78 10.14 -4.60 -6.61
C ILE A 78 9.56 -5.08 -7.95
N LYS A 79 10.38 -5.67 -8.82
CA LYS A 79 9.89 -6.33 -10.04
C LYS A 79 10.17 -7.82 -9.93
N LEU A 80 9.10 -8.60 -9.75
CA LEU A 80 9.17 -10.05 -9.70
C LEU A 80 8.80 -10.65 -11.07
N PHE A 81 9.58 -11.65 -11.49
CA PHE A 81 9.34 -12.39 -12.72
C PHE A 81 9.32 -13.90 -12.46
N VAL A 82 8.38 -14.61 -13.07
CA VAL A 82 8.27 -16.07 -13.03
C VAL A 82 8.32 -16.57 -14.47
N ASN A 83 9.33 -17.37 -14.80
CA ASN A 83 9.57 -17.86 -16.17
C ASN A 83 9.58 -16.75 -17.25
N GLY A 84 10.08 -15.56 -16.90
CA GLY A 84 10.13 -14.40 -17.80
C GLY A 84 8.85 -13.55 -17.84
N GLU A 85 7.77 -13.99 -17.21
CA GLU A 85 6.53 -13.21 -17.09
C GLU A 85 6.54 -12.33 -15.83
N ARG A 86 6.12 -11.07 -15.97
CA ARG A 86 6.04 -10.14 -14.83
C ARG A 86 4.87 -10.51 -13.93
N PHE A 87 5.16 -10.82 -12.67
CA PHE A 87 4.15 -11.12 -11.67
C PHE A 87 3.37 -9.86 -11.29
N HIS A 88 2.05 -10.02 -11.17
CA HIS A 88 1.13 -9.03 -10.64
C HIS A 88 -0.02 -9.73 -9.92
N MET A 89 -0.36 -9.30 -8.71
CA MET A 89 -1.40 -9.96 -7.91
C MET A 89 -2.80 -9.91 -8.53
N THR A 90 -3.03 -8.96 -9.44
CA THR A 90 -4.28 -8.82 -10.19
C THR A 90 -4.37 -9.71 -11.44
N ARG A 91 -3.29 -10.41 -11.81
CA ARG A 91 -3.26 -11.35 -12.93
C ARG A 91 -3.08 -12.76 -12.37
N VAL A 92 -4.08 -13.61 -12.63
CA VAL A 92 -4.01 -15.06 -12.38
C VAL A 92 -3.65 -15.75 -13.68
#